data_AF-A0A8S2ZHJ8-F1
#
_entry.id   AF-A0A8S2ZHJ8-F1
#
_cell.length_a   1.000
_cell.length_b   1.000
_cell.length_c   1.000
_cell.angle_alpha   90.00
_cell.angle_beta   90.00
_cell.angle_gamma   90.00
#
_symmetry.space_group_name_H-M   'P 1'
#
loop_
_entity.id
_entity.type
_entity.pdbx_description
1 polymer ?
#
loop_
_entity_poly.entity_id
_entity_poly.type
_entity_poly.pdbx_seq_one_letter_code
_entity_poly.pdbx_strand_id
1 'polypeptide(L)'
;SASQSQFPYRDLRNLSCLFKDNISNILLCRLLEESGQPCTASLVGLPNEIKLRLAKYLPLKSLLGLKSTCRDFHTTMSDNLLWQYLCNRDFDKT
;
A
#
# COMPACT_ATOMS: atom_id res chain seq x y z
N SER A 1 8.30 -29.59 36.28
CA SER A 1 7.54 -30.20 35.16
C SER A 1 6.87 -29.06 34.40
N ALA A 2 7.48 -28.54 33.33
CA ALA A 2 7.15 -28.86 31.92
C ALA A 2 5.65 -28.60 31.62
N SER A 3 5.21 -27.69 30.76
CA SER A 3 5.80 -27.15 29.53
C SER A 3 5.14 -25.81 29.13
N GLN A 4 5.93 -24.94 28.50
CA GLN A 4 5.51 -23.68 27.88
C GLN A 4 4.51 -23.95 26.74
N SER A 5 3.32 -23.35 26.78
CA SER A 5 2.44 -23.20 25.60
C SER A 5 2.67 -21.82 24.99
N GLN A 6 3.73 -21.73 24.18
CA GLN A 6 4.22 -20.54 23.52
C GLN A 6 3.34 -20.20 22.30
N PHE A 7 2.54 -19.14 22.43
CA PHE A 7 1.72 -18.42 21.44
C PHE A 7 1.61 -19.01 20.00
N PRO A 8 0.51 -19.71 19.65
CA PRO A 8 0.41 -20.49 18.42
C PRO A 8 0.23 -19.68 17.12
N TYR A 9 -0.09 -18.39 17.19
CA TYR A 9 -0.25 -17.55 15.99
C TYR A 9 0.33 -16.16 16.22
N ARG A 10 1.61 -16.00 15.90
CA ARG A 10 2.31 -14.71 15.97
C ARG A 10 2.28 -14.04 14.59
N ASP A 11 1.90 -12.77 14.56
CA ASP A 11 1.98 -11.87 13.40
C ASP A 11 1.18 -12.28 12.13
N LEU A 12 -0.09 -12.67 12.33
CA LEU A 12 -1.04 -12.97 11.25
C LEU A 12 -1.21 -11.82 10.25
N ARG A 13 -0.96 -10.57 10.68
CA ARG A 13 -1.03 -9.40 9.80
C ARG A 13 0.06 -9.46 8.75
N ASN A 14 1.29 -9.78 9.14
CA ASN A 14 2.39 -9.96 8.22
C ASN A 14 2.12 -11.11 7.24
N LEU A 15 1.62 -12.24 7.73
CA LEU A 15 1.21 -13.37 6.88
C LEU A 15 0.11 -12.95 5.87
N SER A 16 -0.91 -12.21 6.32
CA SER A 16 -1.98 -11.72 5.44
C SER A 16 -1.44 -10.78 4.36
N CYS A 17 -0.52 -9.88 4.72
CA CYS A 17 0.14 -9.00 3.77
C CYS A 17 0.95 -9.81 2.75
N LEU A 18 1.83 -10.72 3.21
CA LEU A 18 2.65 -11.53 2.32
C LEU A 18 1.81 -12.38 1.37
N PHE A 19 0.74 -13.00 1.86
CA PHE A 19 -0.17 -13.79 1.03
C PHE A 19 -0.88 -12.95 -0.02
N LYS A 20 -1.44 -11.80 0.38
CA LYS A 20 -2.14 -10.90 -0.55
C LYS A 20 -1.17 -10.34 -1.59
N ASP A 21 0.00 -9.88 -1.17
CA ASP A 21 0.97 -9.22 -2.03
C ASP A 21 1.63 -10.19 -3.03
N ASN A 22 1.93 -11.43 -2.61
CA ASN A 22 2.67 -12.38 -3.44
C ASN A 22 1.81 -13.44 -4.13
N ILE A 23 0.57 -13.66 -3.67
CA ILE A 23 -0.26 -14.75 -4.21
C ILE A 23 -1.60 -14.20 -4.69
N SER A 24 -2.42 -13.65 -3.79
CA SER A 24 -3.80 -13.29 -4.15
C SER A 24 -3.86 -12.20 -5.20
N ASN A 25 -3.15 -11.08 -4.99
CA ASN A 25 -3.21 -9.93 -5.89
C ASN A 25 -2.62 -10.27 -7.26
N ILE A 26 -1.54 -11.06 -7.31
CA ILE A 26 -0.94 -11.49 -8.58
C ILE A 26 -1.92 -12.34 -9.38
N LEU A 27 -2.57 -13.33 -8.74
CA LEU A 27 -3.55 -14.17 -9.40
C LEU A 27 -4.78 -13.38 -9.87
N LEU A 28 -5.26 -12.45 -9.03
CA LEU A 28 -6.39 -11.59 -9.38
C LEU A 28 -6.06 -10.70 -10.59
N CYS A 29 -4.88 -10.10 -10.60
CA CYS A 29 -4.38 -9.33 -11.74
C CYS A 29 -4.34 -10.17 -13.02
N ARG A 30 -3.74 -11.37 -12.99
CA ARG A 30 -3.70 -12.26 -14.15
C ARG A 30 -5.10 -12.64 -14.66
N LEU A 31 -6.02 -12.93 -13.74
CA LEU A 31 -7.40 -13.24 -14.12
C LEU A 31 -8.11 -12.04 -14.78
N LEU A 32 -7.81 -10.81 -14.34
CA LEU A 32 -8.34 -9.60 -14.97
C LEU A 32 -7.74 -9.35 -16.37
N GLU A 33 -6.45 -9.60 -16.55
CA GLU A 33 -5.79 -9.46 -17.85
C GLU A 33 -6.41 -10.41 -18.89
N GLU A 34 -6.60 -11.68 -18.50
CA GLU A 34 -7.25 -12.68 -19.34
C GLU A 34 -8.74 -12.36 -19.60
N SER A 35 -9.39 -11.62 -18.70
CA SER A 35 -10.77 -11.15 -18.90
C SER A 35 -10.86 -9.85 -19.71
N GLY A 36 -9.73 -9.30 -20.16
CA GLY A 36 -9.67 -8.03 -20.90
C GLY A 36 -9.94 -6.79 -20.03
N GLN A 37 -9.92 -6.93 -18.71
CA GLN A 37 -10.06 -5.83 -17.77
C GLN A 37 -8.68 -5.31 -17.35
N PRO A 38 -8.48 -3.99 -17.23
CA PRO A 38 -7.23 -3.47 -16.73
C PRO A 38 -7.00 -3.97 -15.30
N CYS A 39 -5.74 -4.33 -14.99
CA CYS A 39 -5.25 -4.78 -13.68
C CYS A 39 -5.42 -3.73 -12.57
N THR A 40 -6.67 -3.42 -12.22
CA THR A 40 -7.05 -2.47 -11.18
C THR A 40 -7.73 -3.15 -10.00
N ALA A 41 -7.65 -4.49 -9.89
CA ALA A 41 -8.27 -5.29 -8.82
C ALA A 41 -7.99 -4.76 -7.41
N SER A 42 -6.84 -4.10 -7.23
CA SER A 42 -6.42 -3.53 -5.97
C SER A 42 -5.71 -2.22 -6.21
N LEU A 43 -5.88 -1.27 -5.29
CA LEU A 43 -5.13 -0.01 -5.28
C LEU A 43 -3.61 -0.26 -5.25
N VAL A 44 -3.17 -1.39 -4.70
CA VAL A 44 -1.77 -1.85 -4.70
C VAL A 44 -1.32 -2.29 -6.09
N GLY A 45 -2.22 -2.82 -6.92
CA GLY A 45 -1.91 -3.24 -8.29
C GLY A 45 -1.73 -2.09 -9.28
N LEU A 46 -2.01 -0.85 -8.88
CA LEU A 46 -1.84 0.31 -9.74
C LEU A 46 -0.35 0.63 -10.01
N PRO A 47 -0.02 1.15 -11.20
CA PRO A 47 1.31 1.70 -11.46
C PRO A 47 1.66 2.79 -10.44
N ASN A 48 2.94 2.86 -10.06
CA ASN A 48 3.41 3.81 -9.04
C ASN A 48 3.10 5.26 -9.40
N GLU A 49 3.12 5.60 -10.68
CA GLU A 49 2.78 6.93 -11.17
C GLU A 49 1.33 7.33 -10.87
N ILE A 50 0.40 6.39 -11.00
CA ILE A 50 -1.02 6.60 -10.64
C ILE A 50 -1.16 6.71 -9.13
N LYS A 51 -0.48 5.85 -8.36
CA LYS A 51 -0.47 5.92 -6.89
C LYS A 51 0.02 7.30 -6.41
N LEU A 52 1.13 7.79 -6.95
CA LEU A 52 1.70 9.10 -6.63
C LEU A 52 0.78 10.25 -7.04
N ARG A 53 0.12 10.14 -8.20
CA ARG A 53 -0.86 11.13 -8.64
C ARG A 53 -2.03 11.21 -7.68
N LEU A 54 -2.58 10.07 -7.25
CA LEU A 54 -3.63 10.02 -6.23
C LEU A 54 -3.14 10.67 -4.93
N ALA A 55 -1.92 10.36 -4.49
CA ALA A 55 -1.33 10.92 -3.28
C ALA A 55 -1.32 12.46 -3.26
N LYS A 56 -1.08 13.11 -4.41
CA LYS A 56 -1.13 14.58 -4.55
C LYS A 56 -2.51 15.18 -4.32
N TYR A 57 -3.58 14.40 -4.44
CA TYR A 57 -4.95 14.84 -4.15
C TYR A 57 -5.40 14.52 -2.73
N LEU A 58 -4.69 13.65 -2.01
CA LEU A 58 -5.05 13.30 -0.64
C LEU A 58 -4.57 14.37 0.37
N PRO A 59 -5.32 14.58 1.47
CA PRO A 59 -4.85 15.38 2.59
C PRO A 59 -3.77 14.61 3.38
N LEU A 60 -2.86 15.35 4.04
CA LEU A 60 -1.68 14.81 4.71
C LEU A 60 -2.00 13.70 5.72
N LYS A 61 -3.09 13.86 6.49
CA LYS A 61 -3.55 12.85 7.47
C LYS A 61 -3.92 11.52 6.81
N SER A 62 -4.69 11.57 5.72
CA SER A 62 -5.09 10.38 4.97
C SER A 62 -3.89 9.74 4.27
N LEU A 63 -2.94 10.55 3.79
CA LEU A 63 -1.72 10.05 3.18
C LEU A 63 -0.84 9.28 4.19
N LEU A 64 -0.66 9.82 5.40
CA LEU A 64 0.07 9.14 6.46
C LEU A 64 -0.63 7.84 6.88
N GLY A 65 -1.96 7.85 6.95
CA GLY A 65 -2.76 6.64 7.14
C GLY A 65 -2.47 5.61 6.05
N LEU A 66 -2.54 6.01 4.78
CA LEU A 66 -2.26 5.13 3.64
C LEU A 66 -0.82 4.59 3.65
N LYS A 67 0.18 5.44 3.95
CA LYS A 67 1.59 5.05 4.08
C LYS A 67 1.81 3.96 5.13
N SER A 68 1.01 3.95 6.19
CA SER A 68 1.10 2.97 7.28
C SER A 68 0.44 1.60 6.99
N THR A 69 -0.29 1.47 5.88
CA THR A 69 -1.10 0.26 5.61
C THR A 69 -0.30 -0.93 5.11
N CYS A 70 0.52 -0.74 4.08
CA CYS A 70 1.33 -1.78 3.44
C CYS A 70 2.69 -1.26 3.01
N ARG A 71 3.64 -2.18 2.82
CA ARG A 71 5.02 -1.85 2.45
C ARG A 71 5.10 -1.15 1.09
N ASP A 72 4.22 -1.50 0.17
CA ASP A 72 4.22 -0.97 -1.20
C ASP A 72 3.84 0.52 -1.22
N PHE A 73 2.78 0.89 -0.50
CA PHE A 73 2.44 2.30 -0.26
C PHE A 73 3.46 3.00 0.61
N HIS A 74 4.06 2.33 1.59
CA HIS A 74 5.13 2.93 2.37
C HIS A 74 6.30 3.39 1.49
N THR A 75 6.76 2.51 0.59
CA THR A 75 7.85 2.82 -0.35
C THR A 75 7.44 3.89 -1.35
N THR A 76 6.27 3.74 -1.98
CA THR A 76 5.78 4.69 -2.99
C THR A 76 5.55 6.09 -2.39
N MET A 77 4.95 6.18 -1.20
CA MET A 77 4.65 7.43 -0.52
C MET A 77 5.84 7.99 0.27
N SER A 78 7.03 7.40 0.16
CA SER A 78 8.28 7.97 0.72
C SER A 78 9.09 8.74 -0.32
N ASP A 79 8.52 8.99 -1.51
CA ASP A 79 9.14 9.81 -2.55
C ASP A 79 9.34 11.27 -2.09
N ASN A 80 10.58 11.74 -2.16
CA ASN A 80 10.96 13.11 -1.77
C ASN A 80 10.24 14.18 -2.59
N LEU A 81 10.03 13.96 -3.89
CA LEU A 81 9.36 14.94 -4.76
C LEU A 81 7.88 15.09 -4.38
N LEU A 82 7.25 14.01 -3.95
CA LEU A 82 5.89 14.03 -3.42
C LEU A 82 5.81 14.89 -2.15
N TRP A 83 6.71 14.67 -1.19
CA TRP A 83 6.72 15.44 0.06
C TRP A 83 7.05 16.91 -0.14
N GLN A 84 7.98 17.24 -1.04
CA GLN A 84 8.24 18.64 -1.42
C GLN A 84 6.99 19.32 -2.00
N TYR A 85 6.28 18.65 -2.92
CA TYR A 85 5.04 19.17 -3.48
C TYR A 85 3.96 19.37 -2.40
N LEU A 86 3.78 18.40 -1.50
CA LEU A 86 2.80 18.49 -0.42
C LEU A 86 3.14 19.58 0.58
N CYS A 87 4.42 19.75 0.91
CA CYS A 87 4.89 20.86 1.75
C CYS A 87 4.52 22.21 1.14
N ASN A 88 4.79 22.42 -0.15
CA ASN A 88 4.38 23.66 -0.82
C ASN A 88 2.84 23.77 -0.84
N ARG A 89 2.11 22.73 -1.24
CA ARG A 89 0.64 22.79 -1.30
C ARG A 89 -0.01 23.15 0.04
N ASP A 90 0.46 22.56 1.14
CA ASP A 90 -0.19 22.65 2.45
C ASP A 90 0.37 23.78 3.33
N PHE A 91 1.60 24.26 3.08
CA PHE A 91 2.24 25.30 3.90
C PHE A 91 2.47 26.64 3.17
N ASP A 92 2.46 26.70 1.83
CA ASP A 92 2.72 27.92 1.02
C ASP A 92 1.53 28.90 1.01
N LYS A 93 0.49 28.64 1.82
CA LYS A 93 -0.67 29.54 2.03
C LYS A 93 -0.73 30.14 3.45
N THR A 94 0.36 30.05 4.19
CA THR A 94 0.50 30.66 5.53
C THR A 94 1.47 31.83 5.45
#